data_AF-A0A4Y2U3E2-F1
#
_entry.id   AF-A0A4Y2U3E2-F1
#
_cell.length_a   1.000
_cell.length_b   1.000
_cell.length_c   1.000
_cell.angle_alpha   90.00
_cell.angle_beta   90.00
_cell.angle_gamma   90.00
#
_symmetry.space_group_name_H-M   'P 1'
#
loop_
_entity.id
_entity.type
_entity.pdbx_description
1 polymer ?
#
loop_
_entity_poly.entity_id
_entity_poly.type
_entity_poly.pdbx_seq_one_letter_code
_entity_poly.pdbx_strand_id
1 'polypeptide(L)'
;MQDGARPHCIEQVFRFIDEYFGNRVIALEYLKFTGAGMDWPPYSPDLTPCDYFLWGTLKDIVYPSIPPRWTSLNRRSVWHVNPFLLRQYEM
;
A
#
# COMPACT_ATOMS: atom_id res chain seq x y z
N MET A 1 -6.76 0.97 2.96
CA MET A 1 -6.91 0.30 1.67
C MET A 1 -5.89 -0.83 1.60
N GLN A 2 -6.29 -2.03 1.24
CA GLN A 2 -5.40 -3.19 1.05
C GLN A 2 -5.64 -3.82 -0.32
N ASP A 3 -4.59 -4.39 -0.89
CA ASP A 3 -4.69 -5.19 -2.10
C ASP A 3 -5.30 -6.58 -1.79
N GLY A 4 -5.60 -7.33 -2.84
CA GLY A 4 -6.20 -8.66 -2.75
C GLY A 4 -5.24 -9.80 -2.41
N ALA A 5 -4.08 -9.52 -1.80
CA ALA A 5 -3.13 -10.57 -1.47
C ALA A 5 -3.74 -11.55 -0.45
N ARG A 6 -3.49 -12.86 -0.62
CA ARG A 6 -4.08 -13.90 0.24
C ARG A 6 -3.94 -13.65 1.75
N PRO A 7 -2.79 -13.19 2.28
CA PRO A 7 -2.67 -12.87 3.71
C PRO A 7 -3.57 -11.72 4.16
N HIS A 8 -3.96 -10.80 3.27
CA HIS A 8 -4.83 -9.67 3.58
C HIS A 8 -6.32 -10.04 3.52
N CYS A 9 -6.68 -11.08 2.76
CA CYS A 9 -8.06 -11.55 2.60
C CYS A 9 -8.47 -12.63 3.60
N ILE A 10 -7.74 -12.83 4.70
CA ILE A 10 -8.13 -13.81 5.73
C ILE A 10 -9.08 -13.17 6.75
N GLU A 11 -10.03 -13.97 7.24
CA GLU A 11 -11.02 -13.54 8.23
C GLU A 11 -10.40 -12.91 9.48
N GLN A 12 -9.29 -13.45 9.98
CA GLN A 12 -8.62 -12.90 11.17
C GLN A 12 -8.15 -11.46 10.95
N VAL A 13 -7.66 -11.15 9.74
CA VAL A 13 -7.23 -9.80 9.36
C VAL A 13 -8.45 -8.90 9.21
N PHE A 14 -9.53 -9.37 8.57
CA PHE A 14 -10.75 -8.57 8.46
C PHE A 14 -11.39 -8.26 9.80
N ARG A 15 -11.45 -9.21 10.74
CA ARG A 15 -11.96 -8.96 12.10
C ARG A 15 -11.13 -7.91 12.82
N PHE A 16 -9.80 -8.03 12.74
CA PHE A 16 -8.91 -7.05 13.34
C PHE A 16 -9.12 -5.67 12.72
N ILE A 17 -9.16 -5.55 11.39
CA ILE A 17 -9.32 -4.25 10.74
C ILE A 17 -10.71 -3.65 10.99
N ASP A 18 -11.77 -4.46 10.99
CA ASP A 18 -13.13 -4.02 11.26
C ASP A 18 -13.27 -3.41 12.67
N GLU A 19 -12.62 -4.00 13.68
CA GLU A 19 -12.59 -3.48 15.06
C GLU A 19 -12.12 -2.03 15.14
N TYR A 20 -11.10 -1.65 14.36
CA TYR A 20 -10.51 -0.31 14.42
C TYR A 20 -11.10 0.66 13.39
N PHE A 21 -11.47 0.16 12.21
CA PHE A 21 -11.80 1.01 11.06
C PHE A 21 -13.27 0.90 10.63
N GLY A 22 -13.96 -0.19 10.96
CA GLY A 22 -15.34 -0.45 10.59
C GLY A 22 -15.59 -0.30 9.09
N ASN A 23 -16.57 0.53 8.73
CA ASN A 23 -17.00 0.74 7.33
C ASN A 23 -16.02 1.59 6.49
N ARG A 24 -14.86 1.98 7.04
CA ARG A 24 -13.86 2.82 6.35
C ARG A 24 -12.73 1.98 5.74
N VAL A 25 -13.06 0.77 5.34
CA VAL A 25 -12.11 -0.20 4.77
C VAL A 25 -12.41 -0.40 3.30
N ILE A 26 -11.34 -0.39 2.52
CA ILE A 26 -11.34 -0.70 1.10
C ILE A 26 -10.40 -1.88 0.92
N ALA A 27 -10.95 -3.06 0.67
CA ALA A 27 -10.19 -4.30 0.51
C ALA A 27 -11.02 -5.32 -0.28
N LEU A 28 -10.34 -6.19 -1.02
CA LEU A 28 -10.97 -7.25 -1.80
C LEU A 28 -11.76 -8.18 -0.88
N GLU A 29 -13.02 -8.47 -1.20
CA GLU A 29 -13.93 -9.34 -0.45
C GLU A 29 -14.36 -8.84 0.94
N TYR A 30 -13.89 -7.67 1.38
CA TYR A 30 -14.26 -7.11 2.69
C TYR A 30 -15.76 -6.87 2.82
N LEU A 31 -16.38 -6.28 1.78
CA LEU A 31 -17.82 -6.02 1.75
C LEU A 31 -18.65 -7.31 1.88
N LYS A 32 -18.15 -8.43 1.33
CA LYS A 32 -18.82 -9.74 1.45
C LYS A 32 -18.72 -10.29 2.86
N PHE A 33 -17.66 -9.97 3.58
CA PHE A 33 -17.42 -10.45 4.95
C PHE A 33 -18.19 -9.65 6.01
N THR A 34 -18.14 -8.32 5.96
CA THR A 34 -18.75 -7.44 7.00
C THR A 34 -20.14 -6.92 6.63
N GLY A 35 -20.51 -6.98 5.35
CA GLY A 35 -21.72 -6.31 4.83
C GLY A 35 -21.58 -4.79 4.74
N ALA A 36 -20.38 -4.25 4.96
CA ALA A 36 -20.09 -2.82 4.90
C ALA A 36 -18.67 -2.53 4.37
N GLY A 37 -18.35 -1.25 4.17
CA GLY A 37 -17.11 -0.84 3.50
C GLY A 37 -17.20 -0.86 1.98
N MET A 38 -16.06 -0.85 1.30
CA MET A 38 -15.98 -0.80 -0.16
C MET A 38 -15.17 -1.97 -0.69
N ASP A 39 -15.72 -2.68 -1.68
CA ASP A 39 -15.02 -3.78 -2.34
C ASP A 39 -13.93 -3.23 -3.27
N TRP A 40 -12.78 -3.89 -3.31
CA TRP A 40 -11.67 -3.52 -4.17
C TRP A 40 -11.58 -4.45 -5.37
N PRO A 41 -11.43 -3.94 -6.60
CA PRO A 41 -11.28 -4.80 -7.77
C PRO A 41 -9.99 -5.63 -7.71
N PRO A 42 -10.04 -6.92 -8.07
CA PRO A 42 -8.84 -7.74 -8.15
C PRO A 42 -7.94 -7.25 -9.29
N TYR A 43 -6.61 -7.36 -9.09
CA TYR A 43 -5.58 -6.99 -10.08
C TYR A 43 -5.54 -5.51 -10.47
N SER A 44 -5.78 -4.60 -9.52
CA SER A 44 -5.69 -3.14 -9.75
C SER A 44 -4.51 -2.47 -9.03
N PRO A 45 -3.25 -2.75 -9.42
CA PRO A 45 -2.08 -2.07 -8.86
C PRO A 45 -2.01 -0.60 -9.28
N ASP A 46 -2.65 -0.23 -10.39
CA ASP A 46 -2.83 1.15 -10.85
C ASP A 46 -3.64 2.01 -9.87
N LEU A 47 -4.51 1.37 -9.11
CA LEU A 47 -5.34 2.03 -8.11
C LEU A 47 -4.70 2.02 -6.70
N THR A 48 -3.64 1.24 -6.48
CA THR A 48 -2.91 1.20 -5.21
C THR A 48 -1.83 2.29 -5.17
N PRO A 49 -1.94 3.31 -4.29
CA PRO A 49 -0.94 4.39 -4.24
C PRO A 49 0.49 3.90 -3.99
N CYS A 50 0.63 2.78 -3.26
CA CYS A 50 1.91 2.13 -3.01
C CYS A 50 2.54 1.58 -4.29
N ASP A 51 1.74 0.94 -5.15
CA ASP A 51 2.23 0.29 -6.37
C ASP A 51 2.36 1.27 -7.55
N TYR A 52 1.37 2.15 -7.72
CA TYR A 52 1.34 3.15 -8.79
C TYR A 52 2.39 4.25 -8.60
N PHE A 53 2.47 4.82 -7.39
CA PHE A 53 3.31 6.00 -7.14
C PHE A 53 4.58 5.64 -6.36
N LEU A 54 4.42 5.16 -5.12
CA LEU A 54 5.55 5.01 -4.20
C LEU A 54 6.61 4.06 -4.74
N TRP A 55 6.21 2.89 -5.26
CA TRP A 55 7.13 1.91 -5.79
C TRP A 55 7.87 2.44 -7.03
N GLY A 56 7.19 3.15 -7.93
CA GLY A 56 7.81 3.84 -9.06
C GLY A 56 8.92 4.80 -8.60
N THR A 57 8.58 5.70 -7.68
CA THR A 57 9.52 6.67 -7.12
C THR A 57 10.71 6.01 -6.41
N LEU A 58 10.45 4.96 -5.62
CA LEU A 58 11.52 4.24 -4.93
C LEU A 58 12.50 3.58 -5.90
N LYS A 59 12.00 3.00 -6.99
CA LYS A 59 12.86 2.40 -8.03
C LYS A 59 13.78 3.45 -8.66
N ASP A 60 13.25 4.63 -8.97
CA ASP A 60 14.03 5.73 -9.53
C ASP A 60 15.08 6.27 -8.57
N ILE A 61 14.88 6.16 -7.26
CA ILE A 61 15.87 6.55 -6.23
C ILE A 61 16.92 5.47 -6.02
N VAL A 62 16.51 4.20 -5.99
CA VAL A 62 17.35 3.07 -5.57
C VAL A 62 18.25 2.59 -6.70
N TYR A 63 17.71 2.39 -7.91
CA TYR A 63 18.41 1.72 -9.01
C TYR A 63 19.52 2.52 -9.71
N PRO A 64 19.53 3.87 -9.75
CA PRO A 64 20.68 4.61 -10.27
C PRO A 64 21.95 4.42 -9.43
N SER A 65 21.84 3.92 -8.20
CA SER A 65 22.96 3.62 -7.32
C SER A 65 23.33 2.14 -7.36
N ILE A 66 24.61 1.81 -7.52
CA ILE A 66 25.12 0.42 -7.37
C ILE A 66 24.63 -0.10 -6.02
N PRO A 67 23.95 -1.27 -5.96
CA PRO A 67 23.40 -1.77 -4.70
C PRO A 67 24.58 -2.04 -3.75
N PRO A 68 24.67 -1.30 -2.64
CA PRO A 68 25.70 -1.59 -1.67
C PRO A 68 25.27 -2.84 -0.90
N ARG A 69 26.25 -3.68 -0.52
CA ARG A 69 26.09 -4.96 0.17
C ARG A 69 24.94 -4.91 1.18
N TRP A 70 24.14 -5.99 1.29
CA TRP A 70 22.89 -6.12 2.06
C TRP A 70 22.81 -5.32 3.39
N THR A 71 23.92 -5.18 4.12
CA THR A 71 24.06 -4.38 5.34
C THR A 71 23.72 -2.88 5.22
N SER A 72 23.74 -2.28 4.02
CA SER A 72 23.51 -0.84 3.82
C SER A 72 22.10 -0.43 3.37
N LEU A 73 21.22 -1.39 3.05
CA LEU A 73 19.87 -1.09 2.54
C LEU A 73 18.95 -0.45 3.60
N ASN A 74 19.19 -0.72 4.89
CA ASN A 74 18.35 -0.23 5.99
C ASN A 74 18.47 1.30 6.26
N ARG A 75 19.46 1.98 5.64
CA ARG A 75 19.74 3.41 5.92
C ARG A 75 19.29 4.38 4.83
N ARG A 76 18.90 3.94 3.63
CA ARG A 76 18.53 4.86 2.52
C ARG A 76 17.01 5.08 2.37
N SER A 77 16.20 4.11 2.75
CA SER A 77 14.74 4.12 2.56
C SER A 77 14.01 5.13 3.47
N VAL A 78 14.57 5.47 4.63
CA VAL A 78 13.89 6.30 5.65
C VAL A 78 14.00 7.81 5.39
N TRP A 79 14.99 8.28 4.60
CA TRP A 79 15.33 9.71 4.53
C TRP A 79 14.90 10.43 3.24
N HIS A 80 14.38 9.72 2.24
CA HIS A 80 14.15 10.28 0.90
C HIS A 80 12.68 10.48 0.51
N VAL A 81 11.73 10.20 1.41
CA VAL A 81 10.31 10.53 1.16
C VAL A 81 10.11 12.02 1.45
N ASN A 82 10.31 12.83 0.42
CA ASN A 82 10.19 14.28 0.49
C ASN A 82 8.69 14.69 0.52
N PRO A 83 8.20 15.38 1.57
CA PRO A 83 6.79 15.79 1.67
C PRO A 83 6.33 16.75 0.57
N PHE A 84 7.23 17.33 -0.23
CA PHE A 84 6.87 18.22 -1.33
C PHE A 84 6.23 17.52 -2.55
N LEU A 85 6.47 16.22 -2.77
CA LEU A 85 5.88 15.49 -3.91
C LEU A 85 4.42 15.07 -3.68
N LEU A 86 3.93 15.10 -2.43
CA LEU A 86 2.55 14.73 -2.09
C LEU A 86 1.52 15.84 -2.41
N ARG A 87 1.96 17.08 -2.69
CA ARG A 87 1.07 18.22 -2.98
C ARG A 87 0.76 18.45 -4.46
N GLN A 88 1.30 17.64 -5.37
CA GLN A 88 1.09 17.82 -6.81
C GLN A 88 -0.06 16.97 -7.38
N TYR A 89 -0.74 16.17 -6.54
CA TYR A 89 -1.82 15.27 -6.92
C TYR A 89 -3.11 15.45 -6.10
N GLU A 90 -3.30 16.62 -5.48
CA GLU A 90 -4.62 17.03 -4.96
C GLU A 90 -5.31 17.84 -6.06
N MET A 91 -6.35 17.26 -6.69
CA MET A 91 -7.37 17.98 -7.46
C MET A 91 -8.65 18.08 -6.64
#